data_AF-A0A956WG57-F1
#
_entry.id   AF-A0A956WG57-F1
#
_cell.length_a   1.000
_cell.length_b   1.000
_cell.length_c   1.000
_cell.angle_alpha   90.00
_cell.angle_beta   90.00
_cell.angle_gamma   90.00
#
_symmetry.space_group_name_H-M   'P 1'
#
loop_
_entity.id
_entity.type
_entity.pdbx_description
1 polymer ?
#
loop_
_entity_poly.entity_id
_entity_poly.type
_entity_poly.pdbx_seq_one_letter_code
_entity_poly.pdbx_strand_id
1 'polypeptide(L)'
;MVSVYLASPLGFADSTRHFMEHLIERLDPHVEVSNPWDDKRFEQEFARIAEIDSRAEAHAALAKINTELGRSNAVAIRDADGLVEILDDVDIDSDTATEIGYVFG
;
A
#
# COMPACT_ATOMS: atom_id res chain seq x y z
N MET A 1 -11.37 -12.89 -14.14
CA MET A 1 -12.07 -11.73 -13.54
C MET A 1 -11.15 -10.54 -13.73
N VAL A 2 -11.67 -9.33 -13.89
CA VAL A 2 -10.80 -8.13 -14.02
C VAL A 2 -10.15 -7.87 -12.66
N SER A 3 -8.84 -7.65 -12.60
CA SER A 3 -8.11 -7.31 -11.38
C SER A 3 -7.85 -5.81 -11.27
N VAL A 4 -7.94 -5.25 -10.06
CA VAL A 4 -7.60 -3.85 -9.79
C VAL A 4 -6.65 -3.74 -8.62
N TYR A 5 -5.63 -2.88 -8.73
CA TYR A 5 -4.80 -2.49 -7.60
C TYR A 5 -5.44 -1.31 -6.87
N LEU A 6 -5.58 -1.41 -5.53
CA LEU A 6 -6.14 -0.36 -4.69
C LEU A 6 -5.03 0.49 -4.07
N ALA A 7 -4.73 1.61 -4.71
CA ALA A 7 -3.82 2.64 -4.22
C ALA A 7 -4.53 3.52 -3.20
N SER A 8 -4.06 3.57 -1.95
CA SER A 8 -4.77 4.31 -0.91
C SER A 8 -3.94 4.59 0.35
N PRO A 9 -4.05 5.80 0.93
CA PRO A 9 -3.47 6.11 2.24
C PRO A 9 -4.31 5.59 3.42
N LEU A 10 -5.49 5.00 3.17
CA LEU A 10 -6.47 4.68 4.21
C LEU A 10 -6.00 3.63 5.22
N GLY A 11 -4.94 2.86 4.92
CA GLY A 11 -4.39 1.89 5.86
C GLY A 11 -3.49 2.46 6.95
N PHE A 12 -3.06 3.73 6.83
CA PHE A 12 -2.20 4.40 7.83
C PHE A 12 -2.91 4.63 9.17
N ALA A 13 -4.18 5.01 9.15
CA ALA A 13 -4.93 5.36 10.36
C ALA A 13 -6.07 4.36 10.63
N ASP A 14 -6.24 3.96 11.89
CA ASP A 14 -7.33 3.07 12.29
C ASP A 14 -8.72 3.68 11.97
N SER A 15 -8.84 5.01 12.00
CA SER A 15 -10.07 5.72 11.65
C SER A 15 -10.48 5.57 10.19
N THR A 16 -9.54 5.30 9.28
CA THR A 16 -9.78 5.22 7.84
C THR A 16 -9.85 3.77 7.32
N ARG A 17 -9.31 2.81 8.08
CA ARG A 17 -9.31 1.38 7.69
C ARG A 17 -10.71 0.82 7.44
N HIS A 18 -11.68 1.18 8.27
CA HIS A 18 -13.05 0.69 8.09
C HIS A 18 -13.67 1.13 6.75
N PHE A 19 -13.33 2.32 6.27
CA PHE A 19 -13.77 2.77 4.95
C PHE A 19 -13.10 1.99 3.82
N MET A 20 -11.81 1.68 3.95
CA MET A 20 -11.08 0.82 2.99
C MET A 20 -11.67 -0.58 2.92
N GLU A 21 -11.94 -1.21 4.08
CA GLU A 21 -12.61 -2.52 4.16
C GLU A 21 -13.97 -2.47 3.45
N HIS A 22 -14.77 -1.45 3.74
CA HIS A 22 -16.08 -1.28 3.12
C HIS A 22 -16.00 -1.05 1.60
N LEU A 23 -14.98 -0.34 1.12
CA LEU A 23 -14.73 -0.16 -0.30
C LEU A 23 -14.42 -1.51 -0.97
N ILE A 24 -13.53 -2.31 -0.37
CA ILE A 24 -13.16 -3.64 -0.87
C ILE A 24 -14.41 -4.53 -0.95
N GLU A 25 -15.22 -4.60 0.11
CA GLU A 25 -16.49 -5.36 0.13
C GLU A 25 -17.45 -5.00 -1.01
N ARG A 26 -17.42 -3.75 -1.48
CA ARG A 26 -18.27 -3.25 -2.56
C ARG A 26 -17.68 -3.48 -3.95
N LEU A 27 -16.36 -3.62 -4.06
CA LEU A 27 -15.65 -3.89 -5.30
C LEU A 27 -15.57 -5.40 -5.60
N ASP A 28 -15.41 -6.24 -4.58
CA ASP A 28 -15.26 -7.70 -4.68
C ASP A 28 -16.29 -8.42 -5.57
N PRO A 29 -17.58 -8.02 -5.62
CA PRO A 29 -18.54 -8.65 -6.53
C PRO A 29 -18.29 -8.37 -8.03
N HIS A 30 -17.43 -7.40 -8.35
CA HIS A 30 -17.23 -6.88 -9.69
C HIS A 30 -15.80 -7.11 -10.23
N VAL A 31 -14.80 -7.06 -9.34
CA VAL A 31 -13.38 -7.15 -9.66
C VAL A 31 -12.62 -7.90 -8.57
N GLU A 32 -11.45 -8.44 -8.90
CA GLU A 32 -10.51 -8.93 -7.91
C GLU A 32 -9.67 -7.76 -7.38
N VAL A 33 -9.74 -7.47 -6.08
CA VAL A 33 -9.04 -6.33 -5.47
C VAL A 33 -7.69 -6.77 -4.91
N SER A 34 -6.61 -6.15 -5.41
CA SER A 34 -5.27 -6.26 -4.85
C SER A 34 -5.01 -5.07 -3.92
N ASN A 35 -5.03 -5.32 -2.61
CA ASN A 35 -4.84 -4.30 -1.58
C ASN A 35 -3.44 -4.45 -0.92
N PRO A 36 -2.55 -3.46 -1.05
CA PRO A 36 -1.17 -3.56 -0.52
C PRO A 36 -1.13 -3.66 1.02
N TRP A 37 -2.16 -3.21 1.73
CA TRP A 37 -2.23 -3.26 3.19
C TRP A 37 -2.45 -4.66 3.78
N ASP A 38 -2.82 -5.62 2.93
CA ASP A 38 -2.97 -7.03 3.30
C ASP A 38 -1.64 -7.79 3.29
N ASP A 39 -0.56 -7.17 2.81
CA ASP A 39 0.78 -7.76 2.82
C ASP A 39 1.37 -7.81 4.23
N LYS A 40 1.29 -8.99 4.85
CA LYS A 40 1.80 -9.25 6.21
C LYS A 40 3.21 -9.85 6.23
N ARG A 41 3.91 -9.94 5.10
CA ARG A 41 5.20 -10.64 5.00
C ARG A 41 6.31 -10.06 5.89
N PHE A 42 6.18 -8.79 6.30
CA PHE A 42 7.17 -8.09 7.12
C PHE A 42 6.73 -7.81 8.57
N GLU A 43 5.59 -8.36 9.04
CA GLU A 43 5.09 -8.07 10.41
C GLU A 43 6.12 -8.39 11.50
N GLN A 44 6.85 -9.50 11.37
CA GLN A 44 7.87 -9.90 12.34
C GLN A 44 9.12 -9.00 12.27
N GLU A 45 9.50 -8.55 11.09
CA GLU A 45 10.57 -7.59 10.86
C GLU A 45 10.21 -6.23 11.47
N PHE A 46 8.98 -5.75 11.28
CA PHE A 46 8.52 -4.50 11.91
C PHE A 46 8.54 -4.59 13.43
N ALA A 47 8.07 -5.70 14.01
CA ALA A 47 8.13 -5.93 15.45
C ALA A 47 9.58 -5.88 15.97
N ARG A 48 10.53 -6.53 15.27
CA ARG A 48 11.96 -6.48 15.63
C ARG A 48 12.57 -5.09 15.49
N ILE A 49 12.20 -4.33 14.44
CA ILE A 49 12.71 -2.97 14.22
C ILE A 49 12.24 -2.02 15.32
N ALA A 50 11.01 -2.19 15.82
CA ALA A 50 10.46 -1.37 16.89
C ALA A 50 11.24 -1.50 18.21
N GLU A 51 12.02 -2.57 18.38
CA GLU A 51 12.89 -2.81 19.55
C GLU A 51 14.32 -2.24 19.37
N ILE A 52 14.66 -1.67 18.21
CA ILE A 52 15.98 -1.10 17.95
C ILE A 52 16.10 0.31 18.57
N ASP A 53 16.98 0.46 19.56
CA ASP A 53 17.23 1.75 20.22
C ASP A 53 17.89 2.79 19.29
N SER A 54 18.74 2.33 18.36
CA SER A 54 19.45 3.20 17.42
C SER A 54 18.54 3.63 16.29
N ARG A 55 18.15 4.91 16.29
CA ARG A 55 17.35 5.51 15.21
C ARG A 55 17.97 5.31 13.82
N ALA A 56 19.30 5.39 13.71
CA ALA A 56 19.99 5.22 12.43
C ALA A 56 19.87 3.78 11.91
N GLU A 57 19.99 2.80 12.81
CA GLU A 57 19.85 1.38 12.46
C GLU A 57 18.40 1.03 12.12
N ALA A 58 17.43 1.54 12.90
CA ALA A 58 16.00 1.37 12.61
C ALA A 58 15.63 1.96 11.24
N HIS A 59 16.08 3.19 10.94
CA HIS A 59 15.87 3.81 9.63
C HIS A 59 16.50 3.00 8.49
N ALA A 60 17.73 2.49 8.67
CA ALA A 60 18.40 1.69 7.64
C ALA A 60 17.69 0.34 7.41
N ALA A 61 17.09 -0.25 8.44
CA ALA A 61 16.30 -1.47 8.32
C ALA A 61 14.97 -1.21 7.60
N LEU A 62 14.25 -0.14 7.97
CA LEU A 62 13.01 0.27 7.30
C LEU A 62 13.24 0.60 5.82
N ALA A 63 14.33 1.29 5.48
CA ALA A 63 14.64 1.63 4.09
C ALA A 63 14.76 0.39 3.18
N LYS A 64 15.29 -0.72 3.69
CA LYS A 64 15.38 -1.99 2.95
C LYS A 64 14.00 -2.60 2.73
N ILE A 65 13.14 -2.57 3.75
CA ILE A 65 11.76 -3.07 3.65
C ILE A 65 10.96 -2.23 2.66
N ASN A 66 11.03 -0.90 2.76
CA ASN A 66 10.37 0.03 1.84
C ASN A 66 10.76 -0.21 0.39
N THR A 67 12.03 -0.53 0.13
CA THR A 67 12.51 -0.84 -1.23
C THR A 67 11.83 -2.10 -1.79
N GLU A 68 11.69 -3.17 -0.98
CA GLU A 68 11.05 -4.41 -1.42
C GLU A 68 9.53 -4.28 -1.51
N LEU A 69 8.90 -3.50 -0.62
CA LEU A 69 7.49 -3.14 -0.71
C LEU A 69 7.22 -2.36 -2.00
N GLY A 70 7.99 -1.30 -2.27
CA GLY A 70 7.85 -0.53 -3.52
C GLY A 70 8.03 -1.39 -4.78
N ARG A 71 8.97 -2.34 -4.75
CA ARG A 71 9.15 -3.31 -5.84
C ARG A 71 7.93 -4.24 -5.99
N SER A 72 7.37 -4.70 -4.88
CA SER A 72 6.18 -5.58 -4.87
C SER A 72 4.95 -4.83 -5.38
N ASN A 73 4.74 -3.58 -4.94
CA ASN A 73 3.66 -2.72 -5.40
C ASN A 73 3.75 -2.45 -6.89
N ALA A 74 4.94 -2.11 -7.40
CA ALA A 74 5.15 -1.89 -8.83
C ALA A 74 4.80 -3.13 -9.68
N VAL A 75 5.16 -4.34 -9.19
CA VAL A 75 4.77 -5.60 -9.85
C VAL A 75 3.25 -5.80 -9.80
N ALA A 76 2.62 -5.58 -8.64
CA ALA A 76 1.18 -5.74 -8.48
C ALA A 76 0.38 -4.77 -9.37
N ILE A 77 0.83 -3.52 -9.47
CA ILE A 77 0.26 -2.51 -10.36
C ILE A 77 0.38 -2.94 -11.83
N ARG A 78 1.57 -3.39 -12.25
CA ARG A 78 1.81 -3.81 -13.65
C ARG A 78 0.98 -5.03 -14.05
N ASP A 79 0.78 -5.95 -13.11
CA ASP A 79 0.08 -7.21 -13.36
C ASP A 79 -1.46 -7.06 -13.21
N ALA A 80 -1.95 -5.90 -12.74
CA ALA A 80 -3.37 -5.59 -12.62
C ALA A 80 -3.97 -5.08 -13.95
N ASP A 81 -5.26 -5.32 -14.17
CA ASP A 81 -5.99 -4.80 -15.33
C ASP A 81 -6.36 -3.31 -15.19
N GLY A 82 -6.30 -2.77 -13.96
CA GLY A 82 -6.59 -1.36 -13.68
C GLY A 82 -6.14 -0.90 -12.29
N LEU A 83 -6.26 0.41 -12.06
CA LEU A 83 -5.93 1.09 -10.82
C LEU A 83 -7.18 1.76 -10.25
N VAL A 84 -7.43 1.57 -8.95
CA VAL A 84 -8.41 2.35 -8.17
C VAL A 84 -7.63 3.13 -7.13
N GLU A 85 -7.78 4.44 -7.13
CA GLU A 85 -6.98 5.32 -6.28
C GLU A 85 -7.83 6.25 -5.42
N ILE A 86 -7.46 6.35 -4.14
CA ILE A 86 -8.12 7.22 -3.17
C ILE A 86 -7.23 8.44 -2.90
N LEU A 87 -7.59 9.55 -3.54
CA LEU A 87 -6.94 10.86 -3.41
C LEU A 87 -7.60 11.70 -2.30
N ASP A 88 -7.80 11.12 -1.12
CA ASP A 88 -8.43 11.82 0.01
C ASP A 88 -7.41 12.77 0.68
N ASP A 89 -7.92 13.89 1.21
CA ASP A 89 -7.20 15.04 1.77
C ASP A 89 -6.73 16.16 0.79
N VAL A 90 -6.48 17.34 1.35
CA VAL A 90 -5.97 18.54 0.65
C VAL A 90 -4.53 18.35 0.19
N ASP A 91 -3.76 17.57 0.96
CA ASP A 91 -2.42 17.12 0.61
C ASP A 91 -2.50 15.67 0.14
N ILE A 92 -2.35 15.46 -1.16
CA ILE A 92 -2.34 14.13 -1.76
C ILE A 92 -1.15 13.34 -1.20
N ASP A 93 -1.39 12.10 -0.75
CA ASP A 93 -0.33 11.18 -0.37
C ASP A 93 0.65 10.97 -1.53
N SER A 94 1.94 11.25 -1.28
CA SER A 94 2.95 11.27 -2.34
C SER A 94 3.24 9.90 -2.93
N ASP A 95 3.07 8.84 -2.14
CA ASP A 95 3.26 7.46 -2.60
C ASP A 95 2.11 7.08 -3.54
N THR A 96 0.87 7.35 -3.12
CA THR A 96 -0.35 7.21 -3.92
C THR A 96 -0.22 7.99 -5.26
N ALA A 97 0.16 9.26 -5.22
CA ALA A 97 0.43 10.05 -6.43
C ALA A 97 1.56 9.49 -7.33
N THR A 98 2.57 8.86 -6.73
CA THR A 98 3.66 8.20 -7.47
C THR A 98 3.15 6.97 -8.21
N GLU A 99 2.19 6.24 -7.65
CA GLU A 99 1.55 5.08 -8.30
C GLU A 99 0.79 5.49 -9.58
N ILE A 100 0.10 6.65 -9.62
CA ILE A 100 -0.42 7.24 -10.87
C ILE A 100 0.69 7.44 -11.89
N GLY A 101 1.77 8.09 -11.47
CA GLY A 101 2.91 8.40 -12.33
C GLY A 101 3.54 7.14 -12.93
N TYR A 102 3.59 6.04 -12.16
CA TYR A 102 4.09 4.75 -12.61
C TYR A 102 3.16 4.08 -13.63
N VAL A 103 1.84 4.18 -13.47
CA VAL A 103 0.87 3.57 -14.40
C VAL A 103 0.87 4.24 -15.77
N PHE A 104 1.02 5.57 -15.83
CA PHE A 104 0.89 6.34 -17.07
C PHE A 104 2.22 6.78 -17.72
N GLY A 105 3.36 6.57 -17.05
CA GLY A 105 4.70 6.91 -17.55
C GLY A 105 5.41 5.76 -18.26
#